data_AF-A0A348WHL7-F1
#
_entry.id   AF-A0A348WHL7-F1
#
_cell.length_a   1.000
_cell.length_b   1.000
_cell.length_c   1.000
_cell.angle_alpha   90.00
_cell.angle_beta   90.00
_cell.angle_gamma   90.00
#
_symmetry.space_group_name_H-M   'P 1'
#
loop_
_entity.id
_entity.type
_entity.pdbx_description
1 polymer ?
#
loop_
_entity_poly.entity_id
_entity_poly.type
_entity_poly.pdbx_seq_one_letter_code
_entity_poly.pdbx_strand_id
1 'polypeptide(L)' 'MSSDRLIYLPLGGAGEIGMNAYVYGYGKPGKERLILVDLGVTFPDMDTTPGVDLIMPDIAWLAKNRDR' A
#
# COMPACT_ATOMS: atom_id res chain seq x y z
N MET A 1 22.50 5.18 -18.69
CA MET A 1 21.34 5.38 -17.81
C MET A 1 21.38 4.30 -16.74
N SER A 2 21.04 4.61 -15.49
CA SER A 2 21.01 3.59 -14.44
C SER A 2 20.04 2.45 -14.84
N SER A 3 20.43 1.21 -14.60
CA SER A 3 19.58 0.02 -14.79
C SER A 3 18.62 -0.20 -13.61
N ASP A 4 18.66 0.67 -12.61
CA ASP A 4 17.80 0.58 -11.44
C ASP A 4 16.39 1.11 -11.73
N ARG A 5 15.40 0.45 -11.14
CA ARG A 5 13.98 0.77 -11.23
C ARG A 5 13.53 1.41 -9.92
N LEU A 6 12.72 2.46 -10.04
CA LEU A 6 11.89 2.98 -8.96
C LEU A 6 10.50 2.34 -9.04
N ILE A 7 9.98 1.90 -7.90
CA ILE A 7 8.62 1.37 -7.74
C ILE A 7 7.84 2.35 -6.87
N TYR A 8 6.65 2.71 -7.34
CA TYR A 8 5.59 3.27 -6.54
C TYR A 8 4.36 2.40 -6.72
N LEU A 9 3.88 1.81 -5.63
CA LEU A 9 2.72 0.92 -5.62
C LEU A 9 1.81 1.34 -4.46
N PRO A 10 0.71 2.06 -4.74
CA PRO A 10 -0.28 2.36 -3.72
C PRO A 10 -1.13 1.12 -3.44
N LEU A 11 -1.12 0.65 -2.20
CA LEU A 11 -2.00 -0.42 -1.69
C LEU A 11 -3.27 0.15 -1.05
N GLY A 12 -3.25 1.43 -0.66
CA GLY A 12 -4.41 2.19 -0.22
C GLY A 12 -4.12 3.69 -0.12
N GLY A 13 -5.19 4.50 -0.09
CA GLY A 13 -5.14 5.96 0.03
C GLY A 13 -4.84 6.73 -1.25
N ALA A 14 -4.49 6.07 -2.36
CA ALA A 14 -4.37 6.77 -3.65
C ALA A 14 -5.74 6.98 -4.30
N GLY A 15 -6.17 8.24 -4.42
CA GLY A 15 -7.46 8.60 -5.01
C GLY A 15 -8.63 8.61 -4.02
N GLU A 16 -8.37 8.34 -2.74
CA GLU A 16 -9.36 8.26 -1.67
C GLU A 16 -8.83 8.92 -0.39
N ILE A 17 -9.68 9.10 0.61
CA ILE A 17 -9.30 9.65 1.92
C ILE A 17 -9.12 8.49 2.92
N GLY A 18 -7.95 8.43 3.55
CA GLY A 18 -7.62 7.43 4.57
C GLY A 18 -7.03 6.15 3.97
N MET A 19 -6.96 5.08 4.79
CA MET A 19 -6.41 3.77 4.41
C MET A 19 -5.04 3.82 3.71
N ASN A 20 -4.22 4.81 4.06
CA ASN A 20 -2.92 5.07 3.43
C ASN A 20 -1.97 3.88 3.60
N ALA A 21 -1.51 3.32 2.49
CA ALA A 21 -0.45 2.32 2.47
C ALA A 21 0.27 2.37 1.12
N TYR A 22 1.54 2.75 1.13
CA TYR A 22 2.32 2.95 -0.07
C TYR A 22 3.60 2.14 -0.03
N VAL A 23 3.85 1.35 -1.07
CA VAL A 23 5.11 0.65 -1.24
C VAL A 23 5.99 1.44 -2.20
N TYR A 24 7.15 1.83 -1.71
CA TYR A 24 8.24 2.34 -2.51
C TYR A 24 9.30 1.26 -2.66
N GLY A 25 9.94 1.20 -3.82
CA GLY A 25 11.02 0.25 -4.07
C GLY A 25 12.10 0.86 -4.93
N TYR A 26 13.36 0.50 -4.68
CA TYR A 26 14.48 0.92 -5.51
C TYR A 26 15.53 -0.17 -5.66
N GLY A 27 16.02 -0.36 -6.90
CA GLY A 27 17.13 -1.26 -7.20
C GLY A 27 16.97 -1.94 -8.56
N LYS A 28 17.79 -2.96 -8.81
CA LYS A 28 17.72 -3.75 -10.05
C LYS A 28 16.38 -4.49 -10.15
N PRO A 29 15.85 -4.72 -11.36
CA PRO A 29 14.63 -5.50 -11.56
C PRO A 29 14.63 -6.83 -10.79
N GLY A 30 13.65 -7.02 -9.92
CA GLY A 30 13.49 -8.23 -9.09
C GLY A 30 14.35 -8.28 -7.82
N LYS A 31 15.19 -7.27 -7.57
CA LYS A 31 16.03 -7.12 -6.36
C LYS A 31 15.85 -5.74 -5.73
N GLU A 32 14.71 -5.11 -5.96
CA GLU A 32 14.40 -3.81 -5.37
C GLU A 32 14.24 -3.96 -3.86
N ARG A 33 14.90 -3.10 -3.08
CA ARG A 33 14.62 -2.98 -1.65
C ARG A 33 13.30 -2.24 -1.49
N LEU A 34 12.37 -2.84 -0.76
CA LEU A 34 11.04 -2.30 -0.55
C LEU A 34 10.97 -1.53 0.77
N ILE A 35 10.16 -0.47 0.81
CA ILE A 35 9.79 0.30 1.99
C ILE A 35 8.28 0.47 1.96
N LEU A 36 7.61 0.04 3.03
CA LEU A 36 6.21 0.37 3.27
C LEU A 36 6.15 1.71 4.01
N VAL A 37 5.36 2.64 3.50
CA VAL A 37 5.06 3.92 4.14
C VAL A 37 3.58 3.89 4.52
N ASP A 38 3.33 4.11 5.81
CA ASP A 38 2.04 4.04 6.48
C ASP A 38 1.33 2.68 6.41
N LEU A 39 0.37 2.53 7.32
CA LEU A 39 -0.64 1.48 7.33
C LEU A 39 -1.88 2.04 8.02
N GLY A 40 -2.49 3.03 7.36
CA GLY A 40 -3.63 3.77 7.87
C GLY A 40 -4.94 2.98 7.79
N VAL A 41 -5.96 3.53 8.44
CA VAL A 41 -7.33 3.02 8.42
C VAL A 41 -8.27 4.13 7.97
N THR A 42 -9.43 3.75 7.44
CA THR A 42 -10.54 4.67 7.17
C THR A 42 -11.70 4.33 8.08
N PHE A 43 -12.30 5.37 8.67
CA PHE A 43 -13.55 5.22 9.38
C PHE A 43 -14.72 5.27 8.37
N PRO A 44 -15.62 4.28 8.41
CA PRO A 44 -16.77 4.22 7.53
C PRO A 44 -17.82 5.28 7.88
N ASP A 45 -18.73 5.54 6.95
CA ASP A 45 -19.94 6.32 7.18
C ASP A 45 -21.19 5.44 7.08
N MET A 46 -22.28 5.90 7.69
CA MET A 46 -23.53 5.12 7.75
C MET A 46 -24.23 5.01 6.39
N ASP A 47 -23.93 5.91 5.44
CA ASP A 47 -24.64 6.00 4.17
C ASP A 47 -24.07 5.05 3.12
N THR A 48 -22.75 4.85 3.12
CA THR A 48 -22.01 4.03 2.14
C THR A 48 -21.60 2.67 2.69
N THR A 49 -21.36 2.56 3.99
CA THR A 49 -20.75 1.38 4.62
C THR A 49 -21.40 1.05 5.98
N PRO A 50 -22.72 0.82 6.04
CA PRO A 50 -23.43 0.60 7.30
C PRO A 50 -22.96 -0.68 8.00
N GLY A 51 -22.66 -0.56 9.30
CA GLY A 51 -22.26 -1.69 10.16
C GLY A 51 -20.81 -2.13 10.02
N VAL A 52 -20.00 -1.40 9.22
CA VAL A 52 -18.54 -1.58 9.20
C VAL A 52 -17.92 -0.78 10.34
N ASP A 53 -16.90 -1.34 11.00
CA ASP A 53 -16.16 -0.64 12.06
C ASP A 53 -14.94 0.14 11.52
N LEU A 54 -14.16 -0.50 10.64
CA LEU A 54 -12.94 0.02 10.04
C LEU A 54 -12.74 -0.52 8.63
N ILE A 55 -12.15 0.30 7.76
CA ILE A 55 -11.72 -0.07 6.42
C ILE A 55 -10.19 -0.03 6.38
N MET A 56 -9.57 -1.08 5.84
CA MET A 56 -8.12 -1.31 5.83
C MET A 56 -7.62 -1.46 4.38
N PRO A 57 -6.37 -1.08 4.07
CA PRO A 57 -5.76 -1.37 2.78
C PRO A 57 -5.56 -2.88 2.56
N ASP A 58 -5.60 -3.33 1.31
CA ASP A 58 -5.32 -4.73 0.97
C ASP A 58 -3.81 -5.01 1.06
N ILE A 59 -3.43 -5.82 2.05
CA ILE A 59 -2.05 -6.22 2.32
C ILE A 59 -1.64 -7.54 1.68
N ALA A 60 -2.47 -8.18 0.85
CA ALA A 60 -2.17 -9.48 0.25
C ALA A 60 -0.85 -9.46 -0.54
N TRP A 61 -0.56 -8.33 -1.22
CA TRP A 61 0.70 -8.15 -1.92
C TRP A 61 1.90 -8.12 -0.97
N LEU A 62 1.81 -7.44 0.18
CA LEU A 62 2.86 -7.41 1.19
C LEU A 62 3.10 -8.81 1.76
N ALA A 63 2.03 -9.54 2.10
CA ALA A 63 2.13 -10.89 2.63
C ALA A 63 2.88 -11.83 1.67
N LYS A 64 2.63 -11.72 0.36
CA LYS A 64 3.33 -12.48 -0.69
C LYS A 64 4.81 -12.08 -0.85
N ASN A 65 5.18 -10.86 -0.48
CA ASN A 65 6.52 -10.30 -0.70
C ASN A 65 7.27 -10.02 0.62
N ARG A 66 6.83 -10.58 1.75
CA ARG A 66 7.34 -10.26 3.10
C ARG A 66 8.85 -10.46 3.28
N ASP A 67 9.44 -11.36 2.50
CA ASP A 67 10.84 -11.78 2.60
C ASP A 67 11.76 -11.03 1.61
N ARG A 68 11.24 -9.98 0.95
CA ARG A 68 11.96 -9.16 -0.03
C ARG A 68 12.47 -7.84 0.53
#